data_AF-A0A9D5UNJ4-F1
#
_entry.id   AF-A0A9D5UNJ4-F1
#
_cell.length_a   1.000
_cell.length_b   1.000
_cell.length_c   1.000
_cell.angle_alpha   90.00
_cell.angle_beta   90.00
_cell.angle_gamma   90.00
#
_symmetry.space_group_name_H-M   'P 1'
#
loop_
_entity.id
_entity.type
_entity.pdbx_description
1 polymer ?
#
loop_
_entity_poly.entity_id
_entity_poly.type
_entity_poly.pdbx_seq_one_letter_code
_entity_poly.pdbx_strand_id
1 'polypeptide(L)'
;MSKQATHTTKPKSATKQPVTSPQQEIAHLREEISKHNHAYYTLQDPIIPDVEYDSLFRQLNKLEEQHPDLVTPDSPTQQVGAKPASGFKQIAHLQPMLSLANCFSREELIKFNERLLKMLKKQDDGGDEEKQNKLNITYVCEPKIDGVALNLTYQKGKLLYAVTRGDGKVGE
;
A
#
# COMPACT_ATOMS: atom_id res chain seq x y z
N MET A 1 45.82 -9.44 -58.72
CA MET A 1 44.62 -8.77 -58.14
C MET A 1 43.47 -9.74 -58.35
N SER A 2 42.76 -10.29 -57.36
CA SER A 2 42.20 -9.72 -56.15
C SER A 2 41.93 -10.86 -55.14
N LYS A 3 42.25 -10.66 -53.87
CA LYS A 3 41.92 -11.60 -52.77
C LYS A 3 40.48 -11.33 -52.34
N GLN A 4 39.60 -12.32 -52.41
CA GLN A 4 38.27 -12.25 -51.80
C GLN A 4 38.42 -12.50 -50.29
N ALA A 5 38.16 -11.47 -49.49
CA ALA A 5 38.06 -11.57 -48.05
C ALA A 5 36.66 -12.09 -47.68
N THR A 6 36.60 -13.28 -47.10
CA THR A 6 35.39 -13.84 -46.49
C THR A 6 35.11 -13.08 -45.19
N HIS A 7 34.11 -12.21 -45.21
CA HIS A 7 33.63 -11.53 -44.00
C HIS A 7 32.73 -12.47 -43.20
N THR A 8 33.31 -13.11 -42.19
CA THR A 8 32.57 -13.87 -41.17
C THR A 8 31.83 -12.90 -40.27
N THR A 9 30.52 -12.75 -40.46
CA THR A 9 29.64 -12.06 -39.50
C THR A 9 29.43 -12.94 -38.27
N LYS A 10 30.13 -12.62 -37.17
CA LYS A 10 29.79 -13.13 -35.83
C LYS A 10 28.38 -12.65 -35.42
N PRO A 11 27.53 -13.48 -34.82
CA PRO A 11 26.27 -13.03 -34.26
C PRO A 11 26.55 -12.12 -33.05
N LYS A 12 25.93 -10.93 -33.04
CA LYS A 12 25.90 -10.02 -31.89
C LYS A 12 25.29 -10.75 -30.69
N SER A 13 26.03 -10.83 -29.59
CA SER A 13 25.52 -11.38 -28.33
C SER A 13 24.36 -10.53 -27.85
N ALA A 14 23.18 -11.14 -27.71
CA ALA A 14 22.07 -10.56 -26.99
C ALA A 14 22.47 -10.38 -25.53
N THR A 15 22.63 -9.13 -25.09
CA THR A 15 22.78 -8.75 -23.70
C THR A 15 21.49 -9.10 -22.97
N LYS A 16 21.49 -10.25 -22.27
CA LYS A 16 20.45 -10.57 -21.28
C LYS A 16 20.50 -9.50 -20.20
N GLN A 17 19.37 -8.82 -19.97
CA GLN A 17 19.18 -8.01 -18.78
C GLN A 17 19.41 -8.89 -17.53
N PRO A 18 20.07 -8.38 -16.46
CA PRO A 18 20.31 -9.18 -15.28
C PRO A 18 18.97 -9.52 -14.63
N VAL A 19 18.72 -10.82 -14.42
CA VAL A 19 17.55 -11.31 -13.69
C VAL A 19 17.82 -10.99 -12.21
N THR A 20 17.29 -9.87 -11.72
CA THR A 20 17.33 -9.53 -10.29
C THR A 20 16.50 -10.56 -9.52
N SER A 21 17.02 -11.08 -8.40
CA SER A 21 16.24 -12.01 -7.58
C SER A 21 15.05 -11.30 -6.93
N PRO A 22 13.96 -12.00 -6.58
CA PRO A 22 12.83 -11.38 -5.87
C PRO A 22 13.24 -10.62 -4.60
N GLN A 23 14.26 -11.12 -3.88
CA GLN A 23 14.84 -10.44 -2.72
C GLN A 23 15.44 -9.08 -3.08
N GLN A 24 16.16 -8.98 -4.19
CA GLN A 24 16.78 -7.74 -4.66
C GLN A 24 15.71 -6.75 -5.14
N GLU A 25 14.69 -7.23 -5.83
CA GLU A 25 13.59 -6.39 -6.32
C GLU A 25 12.75 -5.84 -5.17
N ILE A 26 12.40 -6.67 -4.18
CA ILE A 26 11.71 -6.24 -2.95
C ILE A 26 12.57 -5.20 -2.20
N ALA A 27 13.87 -5.45 -2.02
CA ALA A 27 14.75 -4.51 -1.33
C ALA A 27 14.81 -3.14 -2.06
N HIS A 28 14.94 -3.16 -3.38
CA HIS A 28 14.94 -1.96 -4.21
C HIS A 28 13.62 -1.19 -4.09
N LEU A 29 12.47 -1.87 -4.23
CA LEU A 29 11.16 -1.23 -4.12
C LEU A 29 10.92 -0.64 -2.73
N ARG A 30 11.34 -1.32 -1.65
CA ARG A 30 11.27 -0.79 -0.28
C ARG A 30 12.09 0.49 -0.14
N GLU A 31 13.29 0.53 -0.71
CA GLU A 31 14.16 1.71 -0.66
C GLU A 31 13.54 2.90 -1.41
N GLU A 32 13.08 2.69 -2.65
CA GLU A 32 12.46 3.74 -3.47
C GLU A 32 11.18 4.28 -2.81
N ILE A 33 10.28 3.41 -2.35
CA ILE A 33 9.05 3.83 -1.65
C ILE A 33 9.39 4.60 -0.38
N SER A 34 10.42 4.20 0.37
CA SER A 34 10.85 4.92 1.58
C SER A 34 11.36 6.33 1.26
N LYS A 35 12.09 6.52 0.16
CA LYS A 35 12.53 7.84 -0.31
C LYS A 35 11.33 8.72 -0.66
N HIS A 36 10.36 8.18 -1.40
CA HIS A 36 9.14 8.92 -1.76
C HIS A 36 8.28 9.26 -0.53
N ASN A 37 8.15 8.34 0.44
CA ASN A 37 7.48 8.60 1.71
C ASN A 37 8.14 9.75 2.47
N HIS A 38 9.47 9.78 2.54
CA HIS A 38 10.18 10.86 3.21
C HIS A 38 9.97 12.21 2.51
N ALA A 39 10.06 12.24 1.18
CA ALA A 39 9.82 13.43 0.38
C ALA A 39 8.39 13.98 0.58
N TYR A 40 7.39 13.10 0.55
CA TYR A 40 5.99 13.47 0.73
C TYR A 40 5.67 13.91 2.17
N TYR A 41 5.97 13.07 3.16
CA TYR A 41 5.51 13.29 4.54
C TYR A 41 6.42 14.18 5.37
N THR A 42 7.74 14.18 5.13
CA THR A 42 8.70 14.94 5.93
C THR A 42 9.10 16.24 5.25
N LEU A 43 9.44 16.19 3.96
CA LEU A 43 9.92 17.36 3.22
C LEU A 43 8.77 18.20 2.62
N GLN A 44 7.57 17.62 2.52
CA GLN A 44 6.42 18.22 1.84
C GLN A 44 6.72 18.59 0.38
N ASP A 45 7.61 17.83 -0.27
CA ASP A 45 8.11 18.05 -1.63
C ASP A 45 8.10 16.73 -2.42
N PRO A 46 6.93 16.25 -2.88
CA PRO A 46 6.82 14.98 -3.59
C PRO A 46 7.58 15.02 -4.92
N ILE A 47 8.49 14.05 -5.09
CA ILE A 47 9.38 13.97 -6.26
C ILE A 47 8.81 13.16 -7.43
N ILE A 48 7.69 12.45 -7.22
CA ILE A 48 6.98 11.70 -8.26
C ILE A 48 5.46 11.92 -8.13
N PRO A 49 4.70 11.78 -9.22
CA PRO A 49 3.24 11.77 -9.16
C PRO A 49 2.66 10.57 -8.39
N ASP A 50 1.50 10.74 -7.77
CA ASP A 50 0.81 9.70 -7.00
C ASP A 50 0.59 8.39 -7.77
N VAL A 51 0.31 8.48 -9.07
CA VAL A 51 0.10 7.28 -9.92
C VAL A 51 1.36 6.42 -10.03
N GLU A 52 2.54 7.04 -10.04
CA GLU A 52 3.82 6.33 -10.08
C GLU A 52 4.12 5.69 -8.73
N TYR A 53 3.88 6.42 -7.63
CA TYR A 53 3.98 5.88 -6.28
C TYR A 53 3.08 4.67 -6.08
N ASP A 54 1.80 4.77 -6.47
CA ASP A 54 0.82 3.68 -6.39
C ASP A 54 1.23 2.47 -7.24
N SER A 55 1.95 2.69 -8.35
CA SER A 55 2.50 1.60 -9.15
C SER A 55 3.62 0.87 -8.41
N LEU A 56 4.58 1.60 -7.82
CA LEU A 56 5.65 1.03 -7.02
C LEU A 56 5.11 0.23 -5.82
N PHE A 57 4.16 0.81 -5.10
CA PHE A 57 3.55 0.18 -3.93
C PHE A 57 2.78 -1.10 -4.30
N ARG A 58 2.07 -1.10 -5.44
CA ARG A 58 1.39 -2.31 -5.96
C ARG A 58 2.38 -3.40 -6.37
N GLN A 59 3.49 -3.04 -7.00
CA GLN A 59 4.54 -3.99 -7.35
C GLN A 59 5.13 -4.64 -6.10
N LEU A 60 5.43 -3.84 -5.07
CA LEU A 60 5.93 -4.36 -3.79
C LEU A 60 4.92 -5.31 -3.13
N ASN A 61 3.65 -4.89 -3.02
CA ASN A 61 2.59 -5.74 -2.46
C ASN A 61 2.49 -7.08 -3.19
N LYS A 62 2.49 -7.06 -4.53
CA LYS A 62 2.38 -8.29 -5.33
C LYS A 62 3.57 -9.23 -5.08
N LEU A 63 4.78 -8.70 -4.99
CA LEU A 63 5.97 -9.50 -4.71
C LEU A 63 5.95 -10.08 -3.29
N GLU A 64 5.49 -9.31 -2.31
CA GLU A 64 5.35 -9.76 -0.92
C GLU A 64 4.24 -10.80 -0.75
N GLU A 65 3.14 -10.70 -1.50
CA GLU A 65 2.11 -11.74 -1.57
C GLU A 65 2.65 -13.04 -2.18
N GLN A 66 3.53 -12.94 -3.18
CA GLN A 66 4.17 -14.10 -3.84
C GLN A 66 5.29 -14.71 -2.99
N HIS A 67 5.91 -13.92 -2.12
CA HIS A 67 7.03 -14.33 -1.26
C HIS A 67 6.80 -13.92 0.21
N PRO A 68 5.85 -14.57 0.92
CA PRO A 68 5.51 -14.21 2.30
C PRO A 68 6.71 -14.28 3.26
N ASP A 69 7.66 -15.18 3.00
CA ASP A 69 8.88 -15.37 3.81
C ASP A 69 9.82 -14.15 3.78
N LEU A 70 9.64 -13.25 2.82
CA LEU A 70 10.44 -12.03 2.66
C LEU A 70 9.78 -10.79 3.26
N VAL A 71 8.55 -10.91 3.77
CA VAL A 71 7.82 -9.79 4.40
C VAL A 71 8.45 -9.47 5.75
N THR A 72 8.77 -8.20 5.96
CA THR A 72 9.34 -7.72 7.22
C THR A 72 8.42 -6.69 7.87
N PRO A 73 8.38 -6.59 9.22
CA PRO A 73 7.52 -5.63 9.92
C PRO A 73 7.78 -4.16 9.59
N ASP A 74 8.98 -3.85 9.09
CA ASP A 74 9.41 -2.52 8.67
C ASP A 74 9.14 -2.24 7.18
N SER A 75 8.58 -3.19 6.43
CA SER A 75 8.20 -2.96 5.03
C SER A 75 7.16 -1.83 4.93
N PRO A 76 7.25 -0.93 3.92
CA PRO A 76 6.26 0.11 3.69
C PRO A 76 4.82 -0.40 3.57
N THR A 77 4.62 -1.65 3.13
CA THR A 77 3.30 -2.29 3.04
C THR A 77 2.68 -2.61 4.40
N GLN A 78 3.50 -2.66 5.45
CA GLN A 78 3.10 -2.94 6.84
C GLN A 78 2.99 -1.66 7.67
N GLN A 79 3.37 -0.51 7.13
CA GLN A 79 3.38 0.78 7.81
C GLN A 79 2.17 1.64 7.40
N VAL A 80 1.75 2.51 8.32
CA VAL A 80 0.69 3.51 8.06
C VAL A 80 1.30 4.90 8.20
N GLY A 81 1.19 5.72 7.16
CA GLY A 81 1.66 7.10 7.20
C GLY A 81 3.16 7.24 7.44
N ALA A 82 3.55 8.26 8.20
CA ALA A 82 4.94 8.55 8.53
C ALA A 82 5.07 8.94 10.00
N LYS A 83 6.29 8.81 10.52
CA LYS A 83 6.60 9.22 11.89
C LYS A 83 6.27 10.72 12.09
N PRO A 84 5.68 11.09 13.24
CA PRO A 84 5.53 12.48 13.65
C PRO A 84 6.85 13.26 13.54
N ALA A 85 6.79 14.52 13.13
CA ALA A 85 7.93 15.42 13.08
C ALA A 85 8.45 15.78 14.49
N SER A 86 9.71 16.22 14.55
CA SER A 86 10.31 16.72 15.79
C SER A 86 9.88 18.17 16.04
N GLY A 87 9.21 18.43 17.17
CA GLY A 87 8.85 19.79 17.61
C GLY A 87 7.39 19.94 18.05
N PHE A 88 6.51 19.01 17.68
CA PHE A 88 5.14 18.95 18.16
C PHE A 88 4.98 17.98 19.33
N LYS A 89 3.97 18.22 20.16
CA LYS A 89 3.66 17.31 21.27
C LYS A 89 3.04 16.05 20.69
N GLN A 90 3.75 14.94 20.80
CA GLN A 90 3.25 13.66 20.34
C GLN A 90 2.15 13.13 21.26
N ILE A 91 1.04 12.71 20.66
CA ILE A 91 -0.11 12.13 21.36
C ILE A 91 -0.39 10.76 20.76
N ALA A 92 -0.39 9.73 21.62
CA ALA A 92 -0.83 8.40 21.24
C ALA A 92 -2.34 8.40 21.00
N HIS A 93 -2.77 7.83 19.87
CA HIS A 93 -4.18 7.67 19.57
C HIS A 93 -4.81 6.66 20.54
N LEU A 94 -6.04 6.94 21.00
CA LEU A 94 -6.80 6.03 21.86
C LEU A 94 -7.10 4.69 21.16
N GLN A 95 -7.30 4.74 19.84
CA GLN A 95 -7.37 3.58 18.96
C GLN A 95 -6.52 3.86 17.71
N PRO A 96 -5.79 2.86 17.17
CA PRO A 96 -4.99 3.06 15.97
C PRO A 96 -5.82 3.60 14.82
N MET A 97 -5.31 4.65 14.19
CA MET A 97 -5.91 5.30 13.03
C MET A 97 -5.41 4.60 11.76
N LEU A 98 -6.31 3.92 11.07
CA LEU A 98 -5.96 3.05 9.93
C LEU A 98 -5.85 3.83 8.61
N SER A 99 -5.24 3.20 7.62
CA SER A 99 -5.35 3.61 6.22
C SER A 99 -6.42 2.77 5.50
N LEU A 100 -6.76 3.18 4.28
CA LEU A 100 -7.61 2.40 3.37
C LEU A 100 -6.75 1.77 2.28
N ALA A 101 -7.07 0.53 1.93
CA ALA A 101 -6.54 -0.09 0.72
C ALA A 101 -7.21 0.52 -0.52
N ASN A 102 -6.45 0.66 -1.60
CA ASN A 102 -6.93 1.22 -2.85
C ASN A 102 -7.53 0.15 -3.78
N CYS A 103 -8.42 0.58 -4.67
CA CYS A 103 -9.02 -0.23 -5.72
C CYS A 103 -9.10 0.62 -6.99
N PHE A 104 -8.51 0.15 -8.08
CA PHE A 104 -8.36 0.93 -9.31
C PHE A 104 -9.16 0.37 -10.48
N SER A 105 -9.74 -0.81 -10.33
CA SER A 105 -10.55 -1.46 -11.36
C SER A 105 -11.86 -1.99 -10.81
N ARG A 106 -12.83 -2.19 -11.72
CA ARG A 106 -14.12 -2.78 -11.36
C ARG A 106 -13.95 -4.23 -10.90
N GLU A 107 -13.01 -4.95 -11.50
CA GLU A 107 -12.70 -6.33 -11.21
C GLU A 107 -12.12 -6.49 -9.80
N GLU A 108 -11.24 -5.57 -9.38
CA GLU A 108 -10.73 -5.51 -8.00
C GLU A 108 -11.86 -5.26 -7.00
N LEU A 109 -12.80 -4.36 -7.32
CA LEU A 109 -13.94 -4.06 -6.45
C LEU A 109 -14.87 -5.27 -6.29
N ILE A 110 -15.12 -6.01 -7.38
CA ILE A 110 -15.91 -7.25 -7.35
C ILE A 110 -15.21 -8.29 -6.47
N LYS A 111 -13.90 -8.49 -6.64
CA LYS A 111 -13.11 -9.42 -5.81
C LYS A 111 -13.12 -9.04 -4.33
N PHE A 112 -13.07 -7.75 -4.02
CA PHE A 112 -13.19 -7.25 -2.65
C PHE A 112 -14.54 -7.63 -2.04
N ASN A 113 -15.65 -7.41 -2.75
CA ASN A 113 -16.98 -7.82 -2.30
C ASN A 113 -17.10 -9.35 -2.13
N GLU A 114 -16.57 -10.14 -3.07
CA GLU A 114 -16.55 -11.60 -2.95
C GLU A 114 -15.79 -12.09 -1.72
N ARG A 115 -14.64 -11.46 -1.41
CA ARG A 115 -13.85 -11.77 -0.21
C ARG A 115 -14.65 -11.50 1.06
N LEU A 116 -15.34 -10.35 1.14
CA LEU A 116 -16.18 -10.01 2.29
C LEU A 116 -17.34 -11.00 2.47
N LEU A 117 -18.05 -11.34 1.39
CA LEU A 117 -19.14 -12.32 1.45
C LEU A 117 -18.65 -13.69 1.94
N LYS A 118 -17.47 -14.14 1.47
CA LYS A 118 -16.86 -15.39 1.94
C LYS A 118 -16.48 -15.32 3.43
N MET A 119 -15.98 -14.18 3.91
CA MET A 119 -15.63 -14.00 5.32
C MET A 119 -16.87 -14.00 6.21
N LEU A 120 -17.93 -13.30 5.81
CA LEU A 120 -19.19 -13.26 6.56
C LEU A 120 -19.87 -14.64 6.61
N LYS A 121 -19.87 -15.39 5.50
CA LYS A 121 -20.40 -16.77 5.47
C LYS A 121 -19.69 -17.71 6.45
N LYS A 122 -18.38 -17.53 6.67
CA LYS A 122 -17.61 -18.35 7.63
C LYS A 122 -17.91 -18.03 9.09
N GLN A 123 -18.46 -16.86 9.39
CA GLN A 123 -18.83 -16.45 10.74
C GLN A 123 -20.25 -16.86 11.13
N ASP A 124 -21.07 -17.31 10.17
CA ASP A 124 -22.44 -17.77 10.36
C ASP A 124 -22.49 -19.32 10.33
N ASP A 125 -21.92 -19.94 11.37
CA ASP A 125 -21.80 -21.40 11.52
C ASP A 125 -23.06 -22.05 12.14
N GLY A 126 -24.15 -21.29 12.32
CA GLY A 126 -25.32 -21.71 13.11
C GLY A 126 -26.71 -21.43 12.54
N GLY A 127 -26.89 -21.00 11.29
CA GLY A 127 -28.23 -20.64 10.79
C GLY A 127 -28.48 -20.90 9.31
N ASP A 128 -29.53 -21.68 9.04
CA ASP A 128 -30.29 -21.87 7.79
C ASP A 128 -29.58 -21.53 6.47
N GLU A 129 -29.37 -22.54 5.61
CA GLU A 129 -28.84 -22.41 4.24
C GLU A 129 -29.60 -21.35 3.40
N GLU A 130 -30.87 -21.10 3.72
CA GLU A 130 -31.71 -20.09 3.06
C GLU A 130 -31.34 -18.64 3.42
N LYS A 131 -30.78 -18.39 4.62
CA LYS A 131 -30.22 -17.08 5.02
C LYS A 131 -28.87 -16.83 4.37
N GLN A 132 -28.05 -17.88 4.23
CA GLN A 132 -26.73 -17.77 3.60
C GLN A 132 -26.79 -17.39 2.11
N ASN A 133 -27.89 -17.73 1.42
CA ASN A 133 -28.15 -17.36 0.03
C ASN A 133 -28.67 -15.91 -0.15
N LYS A 134 -28.98 -15.19 0.95
CA LYS A 134 -29.51 -13.81 0.94
C LYS A 134 -28.56 -12.78 1.55
N LEU A 135 -27.29 -13.14 1.80
CA LEU A 135 -26.27 -12.21 2.28
C LEU A 135 -26.00 -11.11 1.23
N ASN A 136 -26.69 -9.97 1.39
CA ASN A 136 -26.46 -8.76 0.64
C ASN A 136 -25.78 -7.73 1.54
N ILE A 137 -24.56 -7.33 1.17
CA ILE A 137 -23.83 -6.27 1.88
C ILE A 137 -24.39 -4.92 1.43
N THR A 138 -24.82 -4.10 2.39
CA THR A 138 -25.16 -2.69 2.13
C THR A 138 -23.90 -1.85 2.32
N TYR A 139 -23.57 -1.02 1.33
CA TYR A 139 -22.41 -0.13 1.36
C TYR A 139 -22.83 1.32 1.58
N VAL A 140 -22.07 2.03 2.41
CA VAL A 140 -22.10 3.50 2.47
C VAL A 140 -20.97 4.01 1.58
N CYS A 141 -21.29 4.85 0.61
CA CYS A 141 -20.33 5.42 -0.34
C CYS A 141 -20.10 6.89 -0.01
N GLU A 142 -18.87 7.24 0.34
CA GLU A 142 -18.46 8.60 0.68
C GLU A 142 -17.38 9.08 -0.30
N PRO A 143 -17.39 10.37 -0.72
CA PRO A 143 -16.29 10.94 -1.48
C PRO A 143 -14.99 10.86 -0.68
N LYS A 144 -13.91 10.37 -1.31
CA LYS A 144 -12.57 10.40 -0.70
C LYS A 144 -12.03 11.82 -0.76
N ILE A 145 -12.10 12.53 0.37
CA ILE A 145 -11.54 13.88 0.51
C ILE A 145 -10.01 13.77 0.43
N ASP A 146 -9.42 14.52 -0.49
CA ASP A 146 -7.96 14.62 -0.62
C ASP A 146 -7.43 15.70 0.31
N GLY A 147 -6.99 15.29 1.49
CA GLY A 147 -6.57 16.20 2.54
C GLY A 147 -5.88 15.46 3.69
N VAL A 148 -5.78 16.13 4.83
CA VAL A 148 -5.09 15.59 6.02
C VAL A 148 -6.10 14.98 6.97
N ALA A 149 -5.79 13.78 7.46
CA ALA A 149 -6.63 13.09 8.42
C ALA A 149 -6.34 13.57 9.86
N LEU A 150 -7.40 13.88 10.61
CA LEU A 150 -7.37 14.39 11.99
C LEU A 150 -8.23 13.54 12.91
N ASN A 151 -7.78 13.37 14.14
CA ASN A 151 -8.51 12.74 15.24
C ASN A 151 -8.85 13.79 16.31
N LEU A 152 -10.13 13.92 16.67
CA LEU A 152 -10.61 14.90 17.64
C LEU A 152 -11.13 14.19 18.89
N THR A 153 -10.49 14.42 20.03
CA THR A 153 -10.95 13.86 21.31
C THR A 153 -11.83 14.84 22.04
N TYR A 154 -13.07 14.43 22.32
CA TYR A 154 -14.03 15.19 23.10
C TYR A 154 -14.23 14.58 24.48
N GLN A 155 -14.26 15.40 25.52
CA GLN A 155 -14.61 15.00 26.88
C GLN A 155 -15.78 15.83 27.38
N LYS A 156 -16.88 15.16 27.76
CA LYS A 156 -18.13 15.82 28.20
C LYS A 156 -18.63 16.87 27.20
N GLY A 157 -18.57 16.55 25.91
CA GLY A 157 -19.00 17.43 24.82
C GLY A 157 -18.05 18.60 24.50
N LYS A 158 -16.90 18.71 25.16
CA LYS A 158 -15.89 19.74 24.90
C LYS A 158 -14.69 19.14 24.17
N LEU A 159 -14.19 19.82 23.15
CA LEU A 159 -12.96 19.44 22.46
C LEU A 159 -11.79 19.53 23.45
N LEU A 160 -11.11 18.41 23.68
CA LEU A 160 -9.96 18.33 24.56
C LEU A 160 -8.65 18.55 23.78
N TYR A 161 -8.50 17.86 22.64
CA TYR A 161 -7.39 18.05 21.71
C TYR A 161 -7.71 17.49 20.31
N ALA A 162 -6.93 17.95 19.33
CA ALA A 162 -6.91 17.44 17.96
C ALA A 162 -5.50 16.88 17.68
N VAL A 163 -5.42 15.77 16.96
CA VAL A 163 -4.16 15.09 16.63
C VAL A 163 -4.15 14.72 15.14
N THR A 164 -3.04 14.93 14.45
CA THR A 164 -2.83 14.40 13.10
C THR A 164 -2.76 12.86 13.10
N ARG A 165 -2.89 12.22 11.94
CA ARG A 165 -2.74 10.76 11.87
C ARG A 165 -1.35 10.28 12.34
N GLY A 166 -0.29 10.98 11.95
CA GLY A 166 1.09 10.51 12.11
C GLY A 166 1.29 9.11 11.54
N ASP A 167 1.83 8.20 12.37
CA ASP A 167 2.11 6.80 11.99
C ASP A 167 0.89 5.86 12.22
N GLY A 168 -0.27 6.44 12.51
CA GLY A 168 -1.50 5.73 12.87
C GLY A 168 -1.56 5.31 14.35
N LYS A 169 -0.45 5.27 15.09
CA LYS A 169 -0.43 5.01 16.54
C LYS A 169 -0.18 6.27 17.34
N VAL A 170 0.64 7.17 16.82
CA VAL A 170 1.02 8.44 17.43
C VAL A 170 0.94 9.52 16.36
N GLY A 171 0.33 10.66 16.71
CA GLY A 171 0.32 11.85 15.88
C GLY A 171 0.80 13.08 16.64
N GLU A 172 0.59 14.24 16.00
CA GLU A 172 0.99 15.57 16.46
C GLU A 172 -0.19 16.46 16.79
#